data_AF-A0A3D2S8H8-F1
#
_entry.id   AF-A0A3D2S8H8-F1
#
_cell.length_a   1.000
_cell.length_b   1.000
_cell.length_c   1.000
_cell.angle_alpha   90.00
_cell.angle_beta   90.00
_cell.angle_gamma   90.00
#
_symmetry.space_group_name_H-M   'P 1'
#
loop_
_entity.id
_entity.type
_entity.pdbx_description
1 polymer ?
#
loop_
_entity_poly.entity_id
_entity_poly.type
_entity_poly.pdbx_seq_one_letter_code
_entity_poly.pdbx_strand_id
1 'polypeptide(L)'
;MKKLILALLVLPLFTAKAQQIEYAIFSDTRIISSQSVESNFKGEGTFIISHRFGDIYQNGPESILYNFFGFDGGANMRIGLDYGINDWIMVGGGRSGFNKTYDAFFKMKMLSQQTGDRNIPVSVSFYTDASFISDTTNALLDSFFVDRFSYSYQLLIARKFSDIFSMQLMPTLIHRNLVATREE
;
A
#
# COMPACT_ATOMS: atom_id res chain seq x y z
N MET A 1 -26.08 67.90 -18.41
CA MET A 1 -25.82 66.74 -17.54
C MET A 1 -25.40 65.56 -18.41
N LYS A 2 -24.10 65.22 -18.42
CA LYS A 2 -23.47 64.22 -19.29
C LYS A 2 -23.77 62.81 -18.76
N LYS A 3 -24.42 61.95 -19.55
CA LYS A 3 -24.48 60.50 -19.28
C LYS A 3 -23.38 59.82 -20.09
N LEU A 4 -22.29 59.49 -19.44
CA LEU A 4 -21.20 58.67 -19.97
C LEU A 4 -21.58 57.20 -19.71
N ILE A 5 -21.99 56.48 -20.74
CA ILE A 5 -22.20 55.03 -20.66
C ILE A 5 -20.83 54.39 -20.87
N LEU A 6 -20.20 53.97 -19.79
CA LEU A 6 -18.99 53.14 -19.82
C LEU A 6 -19.45 51.68 -19.85
N ALA A 7 -19.52 51.09 -21.05
CA ALA A 7 -19.73 49.66 -21.22
C ALA A 7 -18.45 48.93 -20.78
N LEU A 8 -18.44 48.47 -19.52
CA LEU A 8 -17.38 47.61 -18.99
C LEU A 8 -17.54 46.22 -19.60
N LEU A 9 -16.76 45.96 -20.65
CA LEU A 9 -16.65 44.68 -21.33
C LEU A 9 -15.92 43.70 -20.39
N VAL A 10 -16.67 43.04 -19.52
CA VAL A 10 -16.17 41.93 -18.70
C VAL A 10 -15.98 40.74 -19.64
N LEU A 11 -14.79 40.62 -20.22
CA LEU A 11 -14.33 39.37 -20.80
C LEU A 11 -14.33 38.34 -19.67
N PRO A 12 -15.05 37.21 -19.76
CA PRO A 12 -14.81 36.11 -18.85
C PRO A 12 -13.37 35.65 -19.12
N LEU A 13 -12.49 35.77 -18.12
CA LEU A 13 -11.25 35.02 -18.10
C LEU A 13 -11.66 33.54 -18.07
N PHE A 14 -11.72 32.92 -19.25
CA PHE A 14 -11.68 31.48 -19.36
C PHE A 14 -10.31 31.04 -18.87
N THR A 15 -10.19 30.75 -17.59
CA THR A 15 -9.10 29.92 -17.09
C THR A 15 -9.31 28.55 -17.71
N ALA A 16 -8.63 28.28 -18.82
CA ALA A 16 -8.53 26.95 -19.37
C ALA A 16 -8.01 26.05 -18.24
N LYS A 17 -8.83 25.09 -17.79
CA LYS A 17 -8.35 24.03 -16.91
C LYS A 17 -7.33 23.23 -17.73
N ALA A 18 -6.06 23.43 -17.42
CA ALA A 18 -4.94 22.61 -17.85
C ALA A 18 -5.31 21.11 -17.81
N GLN A 19 -5.15 20.40 -18.92
CA GLN A 19 -5.44 18.96 -18.99
C GLN A 19 -4.26 18.20 -18.38
N GLN A 20 -4.42 17.72 -17.15
CA GLN A 20 -3.48 16.83 -16.50
C GLN A 20 -3.92 15.38 -16.73
N ILE A 21 -3.03 14.56 -17.28
CA ILE A 21 -3.27 13.12 -17.44
C ILE A 21 -2.50 12.43 -16.31
N GLU A 22 -3.23 11.93 -15.31
CA GLU A 22 -2.69 11.03 -14.30
C GLU A 22 -2.70 9.60 -14.83
N TYR A 23 -1.57 8.90 -14.70
CA TYR A 23 -1.47 7.50 -15.09
C TYR A 23 -1.55 6.62 -13.85
N ALA A 24 -2.44 5.62 -13.89
CA ALA A 24 -2.31 4.47 -13.01
C ALA A 24 -1.04 3.70 -13.39
N ILE A 25 -0.09 3.60 -12.45
CA ILE A 25 1.17 2.89 -12.66
C ILE A 25 0.96 1.39 -12.51
N PHE A 26 0.11 0.99 -11.57
CA PHE A 26 -0.31 -0.39 -11.33
C PHE A 26 -1.83 -0.49 -11.41
N SER A 27 -2.33 -1.70 -11.69
CA SER A 27 -3.77 -1.94 -11.81
C SER A 27 -4.50 -2.01 -10.47
N ASP A 28 -3.78 -2.19 -9.37
CA ASP A 28 -4.35 -2.37 -8.03
C ASP A 28 -3.42 -1.76 -6.96
N THR A 29 -3.95 -1.62 -5.76
CA THR A 29 -3.33 -1.16 -4.51
C THR A 29 -2.19 -2.05 -4.00
N ARG A 30 -1.98 -3.23 -4.62
CA ARG A 30 -0.99 -4.23 -4.24
C ARG A 30 -0.27 -4.81 -5.45
N ILE A 31 0.99 -5.17 -5.23
CA ILE A 31 1.84 -5.90 -6.18
C ILE A 31 2.21 -7.21 -5.51
N ILE A 32 1.53 -8.30 -5.89
CA ILE A 32 1.68 -9.63 -5.27
C ILE A 32 1.41 -9.56 -3.75
N SER A 33 2.45 -9.43 -2.95
CA SER A 33 2.39 -9.36 -1.48
C SER A 33 2.67 -7.97 -0.93
N SER A 34 3.15 -7.06 -1.78
CA SER A 34 3.64 -5.74 -1.43
C SER A 34 2.56 -4.68 -1.71
N GLN A 35 2.66 -3.53 -1.05
CA GLN A 35 1.82 -2.37 -1.35
C GLN A 35 2.24 -1.75 -2.67
N SER A 36 1.29 -1.30 -3.49
CA SER A 36 1.59 -0.44 -4.64
C SER A 36 1.48 1.04 -4.23
N VAL A 37 2.01 1.92 -5.08
CA VAL A 37 1.85 3.37 -4.96
C VAL A 37 0.39 3.82 -5.08
N GLU A 38 -0.48 2.97 -5.64
CA GLU A 38 -1.88 3.28 -5.86
C GLU A 38 -2.71 3.21 -4.57
N SER A 39 -3.82 3.93 -4.60
CA SER A 39 -4.80 4.04 -3.53
C SER A 39 -6.20 3.94 -4.13
N ASN A 40 -7.15 3.46 -3.32
CA ASN A 40 -8.56 3.40 -3.67
C ASN A 40 -9.09 4.81 -3.87
N PHE A 41 -10.08 4.95 -4.75
CA PHE A 41 -10.78 6.21 -4.91
C PHE A 41 -11.59 6.56 -3.67
N LYS A 42 -11.97 7.84 -3.55
CA LYS A 42 -12.83 8.32 -2.48
C LYS A 42 -14.09 7.46 -2.32
N GLY A 43 -14.28 6.89 -1.14
CA GLY A 43 -15.45 6.10 -0.78
C GLY A 43 -15.39 4.64 -1.20
N GLU A 44 -14.32 4.21 -1.88
CA GLU A 44 -14.17 2.83 -2.35
C GLU A 44 -13.55 1.94 -1.27
N GLY A 45 -14.25 0.85 -0.96
CA GLY A 45 -13.79 -0.20 -0.06
C GLY A 45 -13.44 -1.46 -0.83
N THR A 46 -12.22 -1.96 -0.64
CA THR A 46 -11.73 -3.20 -1.25
C THR A 46 -11.55 -4.24 -0.17
N PHE A 47 -12.37 -5.29 -0.22
CA PHE A 47 -12.22 -6.45 0.66
C PHE A 47 -11.30 -7.49 0.03
N ILE A 48 -10.22 -7.83 0.71
CA ILE A 48 -9.13 -8.65 0.17
C ILE A 48 -8.97 -9.92 1.01
N ILE A 49 -9.14 -11.07 0.36
CA ILE A 49 -8.79 -12.38 0.93
C ILE A 49 -7.54 -12.87 0.23
N SER A 50 -6.41 -12.88 0.93
CA SER A 50 -5.13 -13.37 0.42
C SER A 50 -4.85 -14.75 0.98
N HIS A 51 -4.89 -15.77 0.12
CA HIS A 51 -4.45 -17.12 0.44
C HIS A 51 -3.01 -17.32 -0.06
N ARG A 52 -2.07 -17.57 0.86
CA ARG A 52 -0.68 -17.88 0.52
C ARG A 52 -0.46 -19.37 0.69
N PHE A 53 -0.06 -20.01 -0.40
CA PHE A 53 0.32 -21.42 -0.42
C PHE A 53 1.65 -21.63 0.28
N GLY A 54 1.87 -22.86 0.75
CA GLY A 54 3.05 -23.25 1.49
C GLY A 54 4.31 -23.28 0.62
N ASP A 55 5.45 -23.46 1.27
CA ASP A 55 6.73 -23.59 0.57
C ASP A 55 6.74 -24.85 -0.31
N ILE A 56 7.07 -24.67 -1.59
CA ILE A 56 7.16 -25.77 -2.56
C ILE A 56 8.26 -26.77 -2.19
N TYR A 57 9.25 -26.36 -1.39
CA TYR A 57 10.36 -27.17 -0.92
C TYR A 57 10.27 -27.55 0.56
N GLN A 58 9.09 -27.41 1.19
CA GLN A 58 8.90 -27.63 2.63
C GLN A 58 9.48 -28.98 3.12
N ASN A 59 9.44 -30.02 2.28
CA ASN A 59 9.92 -31.37 2.58
C ASN A 59 11.19 -31.76 1.78
N GLY A 60 11.95 -30.77 1.28
CA GLY A 60 13.21 -30.95 0.53
C GLY A 60 13.09 -30.63 -0.97
N PRO A 61 14.23 -30.61 -1.70
CA PRO A 61 14.29 -30.17 -3.10
C PRO A 61 13.40 -30.98 -4.05
N GLU A 62 13.26 -32.28 -3.78
CA GLU A 62 12.51 -33.24 -4.59
C GLU A 62 10.99 -33.24 -4.27
N SER A 63 10.55 -32.45 -3.28
CA SER A 63 9.19 -32.53 -2.74
C SER A 63 8.15 -31.69 -3.50
N ILE A 64 8.47 -31.14 -4.67
CA ILE A 64 7.56 -30.25 -5.43
C ILE A 64 6.23 -30.94 -5.74
N LEU A 65 6.26 -32.16 -6.29
CA LEU A 65 5.04 -32.92 -6.60
C LEU A 65 4.37 -33.46 -5.34
N TYR A 66 5.16 -33.79 -4.32
CA TYR A 66 4.66 -34.27 -3.02
C TYR A 66 3.87 -33.18 -2.29
N ASN A 67 4.36 -31.94 -2.27
CA ASN A 67 3.67 -30.76 -1.71
C ASN A 67 2.62 -30.19 -2.66
N PHE A 68 2.36 -30.87 -3.80
CA PHE A 68 1.52 -30.41 -4.89
C PHE A 68 1.79 -28.94 -5.24
N PHE A 69 3.03 -28.58 -5.61
CA PHE A 69 3.44 -27.20 -5.93
C PHE A 69 3.16 -26.19 -4.79
N GLY A 70 3.18 -26.63 -3.54
CA GLY A 70 2.90 -25.82 -2.35
C GLY A 70 1.42 -25.72 -1.99
N PHE A 71 0.52 -26.28 -2.81
CA PHE A 71 -0.93 -26.29 -2.55
C PHE A 71 -1.30 -27.14 -1.31
N ASP A 72 -0.51 -28.17 -1.00
CA ASP A 72 -0.73 -29.06 0.16
C ASP A 72 0.09 -28.63 1.40
N GLY A 73 0.93 -27.61 1.26
CA GLY A 73 1.74 -27.07 2.37
C GLY A 73 0.94 -26.20 3.34
N GLY A 74 1.58 -25.81 4.44
CA GLY A 74 0.96 -24.91 5.43
C GLY A 74 0.56 -23.56 4.82
N ALA A 75 -0.75 -23.31 4.71
CA ALA A 75 -1.27 -22.10 4.10
C ALA A 75 -1.48 -20.96 5.11
N ASN A 76 -1.13 -19.74 4.70
CA ASN A 76 -1.39 -18.53 5.48
C ASN A 76 -2.45 -17.67 4.78
N MET A 77 -3.57 -17.48 5.47
CA MET A 77 -4.65 -16.60 5.00
C MET A 77 -4.57 -15.25 5.67
N ARG A 78 -4.72 -14.17 4.90
CA ARG A 78 -5.01 -12.83 5.42
C ARG A 78 -6.34 -12.35 4.89
N ILE A 79 -7.18 -11.84 5.77
CA ILE A 79 -8.42 -11.14 5.42
C ILE A 79 -8.21 -9.67 5.78
N GLY A 80 -8.47 -8.77 4.85
CA GLY A 80 -8.35 -7.34 5.10
C GLY A 80 -9.38 -6.52 4.36
N LEU A 81 -9.54 -5.28 4.81
CA LEU A 81 -10.40 -4.27 4.21
C LEU A 81 -9.59 -2.99 4.05
N ASP A 82 -9.51 -2.51 2.82
CA ASP A 82 -8.82 -1.29 2.45
C ASP A 82 -9.90 -0.26 2.04
N TYR A 83 -9.81 0.99 2.50
CA TYR A 83 -10.82 2.02 2.26
C TYR A 83 -10.18 3.36 1.88
N GLY A 84 -10.61 3.93 0.76
CA GLY A 84 -10.21 5.26 0.30
C GLY A 84 -11.01 6.34 1.01
N ILE A 85 -10.38 7.07 1.93
CA ILE A 85 -11.01 8.24 2.59
C ILE A 85 -11.20 9.36 1.55
N ASN A 86 -10.20 9.54 0.69
CA ASN A 86 -10.23 10.41 -0.48
C ASN A 86 -9.22 9.87 -1.51
N ASP A 87 -9.06 10.55 -2.64
CA ASP A 87 -8.18 10.09 -3.73
C ASP A 87 -6.68 10.10 -3.37
N TRP A 88 -6.31 10.64 -2.21
CA TRP A 88 -4.93 10.72 -1.72
C TRP A 88 -4.67 9.93 -0.44
N ILE A 89 -5.71 9.55 0.30
CA ILE A 89 -5.59 8.94 1.62
C ILE A 89 -6.42 7.67 1.66
N MET A 90 -5.75 6.59 2.02
CA MET A 90 -6.33 5.28 2.25
C MET A 90 -5.97 4.81 3.65
N VAL A 91 -6.92 4.14 4.29
CA VAL A 91 -6.69 3.37 5.51
C VAL A 91 -7.14 1.96 5.29
N GLY A 92 -6.57 1.02 6.04
CA GLY A 92 -7.05 -0.34 5.99
C GLY A 92 -6.57 -1.12 7.18
N GLY A 93 -7.00 -2.36 7.25
CA GLY A 93 -6.56 -3.28 8.27
C GLY A 93 -6.98 -4.69 7.96
N GLY A 94 -6.45 -5.62 8.71
CA GLY A 94 -6.69 -7.01 8.47
C GLY A 94 -6.23 -7.91 9.59
N ARG A 95 -6.42 -9.20 9.35
CA ARG A 95 -5.97 -10.26 10.22
C ARG A 95 -5.34 -11.35 9.40
N SER A 96 -4.13 -11.73 9.78
CA SER A 96 -3.38 -12.85 9.24
C SER A 96 -3.50 -14.07 10.14
N GLY A 97 -3.58 -15.26 9.52
CA GLY A 97 -3.45 -16.54 10.19
C GLY A 97 -2.04 -16.77 10.74
N PHE A 98 -1.03 -16.11 10.14
CA PHE A 98 0.36 -16.14 10.58
C PHE A 98 0.54 -15.37 11.89
N ASN A 99 1.03 -16.04 12.94
CA ASN A 99 1.14 -15.53 14.32
C ASN A 99 -0.14 -14.86 14.85
N LYS A 100 -1.31 -15.20 14.29
CA LYS A 100 -2.60 -14.55 14.59
C LYS A 100 -2.49 -13.02 14.60
N THR A 101 -1.79 -12.46 13.60
CA THR A 101 -1.43 -11.04 13.60
C THR A 101 -2.60 -10.17 13.14
N TYR A 102 -2.92 -9.11 13.88
CA TYR A 102 -3.81 -8.05 13.44
C TYR A 102 -2.97 -6.89 12.93
N ASP A 103 -3.37 -6.30 11.82
CA ASP A 103 -2.67 -5.17 11.21
C ASP A 103 -3.64 -4.03 10.89
N ALA A 104 -3.16 -2.81 11.01
CA ALA A 104 -3.84 -1.61 10.58
C ALA A 104 -2.83 -0.68 9.94
N PHE A 105 -3.19 -0.10 8.80
CA PHE A 105 -2.29 0.71 8.02
C PHE A 105 -2.94 2.01 7.54
N PHE A 106 -2.07 2.96 7.26
CA PHE A 106 -2.37 4.24 6.65
C PHE A 106 -1.47 4.42 5.43
N LYS A 107 -2.06 4.87 4.32
CA LYS A 107 -1.35 5.17 3.07
C LYS A 107 -1.76 6.57 2.59
N MET A 108 -0.76 7.36 2.21
CA MET A 108 -0.96 8.71 1.67
C MET A 108 -0.17 8.88 0.38
N LYS A 109 -0.88 9.15 -0.72
CA LYS A 109 -0.33 9.54 -2.01
C LYS A 109 0.12 10.99 -1.92
N MET A 110 1.43 11.22 -2.03
CA MET A 110 2.05 12.54 -1.93
C MET A 110 2.24 13.19 -3.30
N LEU A 111 2.61 12.38 -4.29
CA LEU A 111 2.84 12.80 -5.67
C LEU A 111 2.27 11.75 -6.62
N SER A 112 1.64 12.20 -7.69
CA SER A 112 1.23 11.33 -8.81
C SER A 112 2.03 11.67 -10.05
N GLN A 113 2.45 10.64 -10.78
CA GLN A 113 3.02 10.77 -12.11
C GLN A 113 1.97 11.36 -13.05
N GLN A 114 2.34 12.46 -13.70
CA GLN A 114 1.45 13.24 -14.56
C GLN A 114 2.22 13.76 -15.78
N THR A 115 1.57 13.75 -16.94
CA THR A 115 2.04 14.42 -18.16
C THR A 115 1.06 15.53 -18.56
N GLY A 116 1.54 16.48 -19.37
CA GLY A 116 0.81 17.69 -19.75
C GLY A 116 1.51 18.95 -19.21
N ASP A 117 0.73 19.91 -18.71
CA ASP A 117 1.25 21.21 -18.26
C ASP A 117 2.15 21.12 -17.03
N ARG A 118 1.95 20.09 -16.18
CA ARG A 118 2.85 19.74 -15.08
C ARG A 118 3.42 18.35 -15.35
N ASN A 119 4.71 18.28 -15.63
CA ASN A 119 5.40 17.02 -15.91
C ASN A 119 6.04 16.49 -14.63
N ILE A 120 5.34 15.59 -13.94
CA ILE A 120 5.87 14.86 -12.78
C ILE A 120 6.21 13.44 -13.25
N PRO A 121 7.49 13.04 -13.26
CA PRO A 121 7.90 11.77 -13.86
C PRO A 121 7.69 10.56 -12.93
N VAL A 122 7.32 10.75 -11.66
CA VAL A 122 7.24 9.70 -10.64
C VAL A 122 6.01 9.88 -9.74
N SER A 123 5.43 8.78 -9.29
CA SER A 123 4.47 8.77 -8.18
C SER A 123 5.19 8.43 -6.88
N VAL A 124 4.78 9.07 -5.79
CA VAL A 124 5.29 8.82 -4.45
C VAL A 124 4.14 8.71 -3.46
N SER A 125 4.11 7.60 -2.72
CA SER A 125 3.16 7.37 -1.64
C SER A 125 3.90 6.98 -0.36
N PHE A 126 3.46 7.48 0.77
CA PHE A 126 3.92 7.05 2.09
C PHE A 126 2.98 5.98 2.63
N TYR A 127 3.52 4.91 3.18
CA TYR A 127 2.77 3.84 3.81
C TYR A 127 3.31 3.59 5.21
N THR A 128 2.41 3.44 6.18
CA THR A 128 2.76 2.99 7.52
C THR A 128 1.77 1.95 8.02
N ASP A 129 2.28 1.00 8.78
CA ASP A 129 1.53 -0.11 9.34
C ASP A 129 1.87 -0.27 10.82
N ALA A 130 0.85 -0.59 11.62
CA ALA A 130 0.98 -1.09 12.97
C ALA A 130 0.40 -2.50 13.02
N SER A 131 1.25 -3.44 13.41
CA SER A 131 0.92 -4.86 13.54
C SER A 131 0.96 -5.28 15.01
N PHE A 132 0.02 -6.13 15.42
CA PHE A 132 -0.12 -6.68 16.76
C PHE A 132 -0.23 -8.20 16.70
N ILE A 133 0.68 -8.91 17.38
CA ILE A 133 0.66 -10.36 17.49
C ILE A 133 -0.27 -10.79 18.62
N SER A 134 -1.42 -11.38 18.28
CA SER A 134 -2.39 -11.87 19.27
C SER A 134 -2.15 -13.31 19.70
N ASP A 135 -1.12 -13.98 19.19
CA ASP A 135 -0.78 -15.34 19.58
C ASP A 135 -0.19 -15.37 21.00
N THR A 136 -0.80 -16.18 21.88
CA THR A 136 -0.42 -16.32 23.29
C THR A 136 0.36 -17.61 23.56
N THR A 137 0.76 -18.34 22.51
CA THR A 137 1.55 -19.57 22.67
C THR A 137 3.05 -19.31 22.79
N ASN A 138 3.49 -18.07 22.56
CA ASN A 138 4.89 -17.67 22.59
C ASN A 138 5.23 -16.93 23.90
N ALA A 139 5.86 -17.65 24.83
CA ALA A 139 6.24 -17.13 26.15
C ALA A 139 7.17 -15.90 26.09
N LEU A 140 7.92 -15.69 25.01
CA LEU A 140 8.78 -14.51 24.84
C LEU A 140 7.97 -13.22 24.58
N LEU A 141 6.78 -13.34 23.96
CA LEU A 141 5.88 -12.23 23.68
C LEU A 141 4.91 -11.93 24.84
N ASP A 142 4.90 -12.78 25.86
CA ASP A 142 3.98 -12.69 27.00
C ASP A 142 4.51 -11.80 28.14
N SER A 143 5.79 -11.38 28.10
CA SER A 143 6.38 -10.55 29.16
C SER A 143 5.73 -9.18 29.25
N PHE A 144 5.57 -8.46 28.12
CA PHE A 144 4.85 -7.19 28.10
C PHE A 144 3.93 -7.07 26.88
N PHE A 145 2.75 -6.48 27.06
CA PHE A 145 1.78 -6.26 25.97
C PHE A 145 2.38 -5.46 24.79
N VAL A 146 3.26 -4.51 25.10
CA VAL A 146 3.91 -3.65 24.11
C VAL A 146 4.87 -4.41 23.20
N ASP A 147 5.44 -5.53 23.67
CA ASP A 147 6.41 -6.34 22.91
C ASP A 147 5.80 -6.98 21.66
N ARG A 148 4.47 -7.07 21.65
CA ARG A 148 3.66 -7.65 20.56
C ARG A 148 3.49 -6.71 19.38
N PHE A 149 3.84 -5.44 19.52
CA PHE A 149 3.71 -4.47 18.45
C PHE A 149 4.93 -4.43 17.54
N SER A 150 4.65 -4.22 16.27
CA SER A 150 5.65 -3.91 15.25
C SER A 150 5.10 -2.83 14.34
N TYR A 151 5.98 -1.97 13.86
CA TYR A 151 5.64 -0.87 12.98
C TYR A 151 6.46 -0.95 11.71
N SER A 152 5.81 -0.72 10.57
CA SER A 152 6.49 -0.62 9.28
C SER A 152 6.26 0.76 8.69
N TYR A 153 7.30 1.31 8.07
CA TYR A 153 7.26 2.57 7.35
C TYR A 153 7.87 2.34 5.97
N GLN A 154 7.13 2.67 4.92
CA GLN A 154 7.56 2.47 3.55
C GLN A 154 7.35 3.75 2.75
N LEU A 155 8.35 4.07 1.92
CA LEU A 155 8.22 5.07 0.90
C LEU A 155 8.07 4.37 -0.45
N LEU A 156 6.91 4.49 -1.08
CA LEU A 156 6.58 3.82 -2.34
C LEU A 156 6.85 4.79 -3.48
N ILE A 157 7.94 4.59 -4.20
CA ILE A 157 8.35 5.45 -5.32
C ILE A 157 8.21 4.64 -6.58
N ALA A 158 7.31 5.05 -7.48
CA ALA A 158 7.02 4.30 -8.69
C ALA A 158 7.06 5.17 -9.94
N ARG A 159 7.34 4.53 -11.06
CA ARG A 159 7.30 5.14 -12.38
C ARG A 159 6.78 4.14 -13.41
N LYS A 160 5.81 4.57 -14.21
CA LYS A 160 5.42 3.93 -15.46
C LYS A 160 6.31 4.44 -16.59
N PHE A 161 7.07 3.56 -17.21
CA PHE A 161 7.98 3.88 -18.33
C PHE A 161 7.32 3.66 -19.69
N SER A 162 6.45 2.65 -19.78
CA SER A 162 5.66 2.33 -20.97
C SER A 162 4.38 1.60 -20.56
N ASP A 163 3.52 1.26 -21.51
CA ASP A 163 2.28 0.50 -21.22
C ASP A 163 2.53 -0.93 -20.76
N ILE A 164 3.73 -1.46 -20.97
CA ILE A 164 4.11 -2.82 -20.58
C ILE A 164 5.10 -2.85 -19.40
N PHE A 165 5.67 -1.71 -19.03
CA PHE A 165 6.72 -1.64 -18.01
C PHE A 165 6.51 -0.51 -17.01
N SER A 166 6.29 -0.91 -15.76
CA SER A 166 6.25 -0.07 -14.56
C SER A 166 7.21 -0.63 -13.53
N MET A 167 7.85 0.26 -12.76
CA MET A 167 8.75 -0.13 -11.69
C MET A 167 8.40 0.61 -10.41
N GLN A 168 8.59 -0.05 -9.27
CA GLN A 168 8.44 0.55 -7.96
C GLN A 168 9.62 0.18 -7.06
N LEU A 169 10.15 1.19 -6.38
CA LEU A 169 11.10 1.07 -5.29
C LEU A 169 10.37 1.31 -3.96
N MET A 170 10.74 0.53 -2.95
CA MET A 170 10.04 0.52 -1.66
C MET A 170 11.01 0.53 -0.48
N PRO A 171 11.82 1.59 -0.28
CA PRO A 171 12.60 1.72 0.96
C PRO A 171 11.71 1.51 2.18
N THR A 172 12.09 0.55 3.02
CA THR A 172 11.27 0.06 4.11
C THR A 172 12.08 0.06 5.40
N LEU A 173 11.52 0.69 6.44
CA LEU A 173 12.02 0.64 7.82
C LEU A 173 11.02 -0.14 8.66
N ILE A 174 11.50 -1.13 9.40
CA ILE A 174 10.68 -1.93 10.31
C ILE A 174 11.23 -1.74 11.72
N HIS A 175 10.35 -1.35 12.63
CA HIS A 175 10.62 -1.31 14.06
C HIS A 175 9.84 -2.42 14.75
N ARG A 176 10.54 -3.26 15.52
CA ARG A 176 9.92 -4.28 16.38
C ARG A 176 10.21 -3.90 17.82
N ASN A 177 9.19 -3.93 18.67
CA ASN A 177 9.36 -3.58 20.07
C ASN A 177 10.22 -4.64 20.79
N LEU A 178 10.05 -5.92 20.43
CA LEU A 178 10.90 -7.01 20.89
C LEU A 178 11.88 -7.44 19.78
N VAL A 179 13.17 -7.42 20.11
CA VAL A 179 14.26 -7.95 19.27
C VAL A 179 15.14 -8.85 20.12
N ALA A 180 15.72 -9.89 19.51
CA ALA A 180 16.71 -10.71 20.19
C ALA A 180 17.92 -9.84 20.54
N THR A 181 18.32 -9.84 21.81
CA THR A 181 19.62 -9.31 22.21
C THR A 181 20.72 -10.11 21.51
N ARG A 182 21.75 -9.41 21.00
CA ARG A 182 22.94 -10.10 20.49
C ARG A 182 23.50 -10.97 21.60
N GLU A 183 23.71 -12.25 21.32
CA GLU A 183 24.59 -13.07 22.15
C GLU A 183 25.98 -12.42 22.11
N GLU A 184 26.56 -12.17 23.29
CA GLU A 184 27.92 -11.62 23.45
C GLU A 184 28.99 -12.61 23.01
#